data_AF-A0A9W7XW80-F1
#
_entry.id   AF-A0A9W7XW80-F1
#
_cell.length_a   1.000
_cell.length_b   1.000
_cell.length_c   1.000
_cell.angle_alpha   90.00
_cell.angle_beta   90.00
_cell.angle_gamma   90.00
#
_symmetry.space_group_name_H-M   'P 1'
#
loop_
_entity.id
_entity.type
_entity.pdbx_description
1 polymer ?
#
loop_
_entity_poly.entity_id
_entity_poly.type
_entity_poly.pdbx_seq_one_letter_code
_entity_poly.pdbx_strand_id
1 'polypeptide(L)'
;MQLQNSSQSKLDSKQPSPFDHIGIRPVKRPDTAAYFMANPKYADLLSAITSIAQQHRRPEYSRTQVKRGRWIARKTFESQHSIKMNGNEYAMLTRQLNEADSVYIRDKLERETVGKYLNQFRRGYSHVEVVGMDGVKKEGMDEAGSKKKRIKERPNTSWKRGMMDSKGRWRAAGKRKEAIACAWLVPVEQDADQAARVKQPTKITESVDAATTTTPAADAASSSADTPSAAASASTAPVADDVAAAENTDALPTESTDLDSMDVPTPRFTTMGQVLVNGRPLPEYFIRSTDRESVLFPFTVANKNGRYNVFIRVRGGGHTGQAEACQLAVARALYAANRKAHAAVRAAGLLFTDGRRVERKKTGKPKARKSYTWVKR
;
A
#
# COMPACT_ATOMS: atom_id res chain seq x y z
N MET A 1 -8.01 43.07 39.75
CA MET A 1 -8.40 42.38 40.99
C MET A 1 -9.74 41.69 40.75
N GLN A 2 -9.68 40.41 40.33
CA GLN A 2 -10.13 39.25 41.11
C GLN A 2 -11.65 39.20 41.37
N LEU A 3 -12.35 38.44 40.55
CA LEU A 3 -13.58 37.75 40.94
C LEU A 3 -13.25 36.25 40.89
N GLN A 4 -13.09 35.64 42.07
CA GLN A 4 -12.84 34.22 42.23
C GLN A 4 -14.16 33.45 42.28
N ASN A 5 -14.13 32.27 41.66
CA ASN A 5 -15.14 31.23 41.68
C ASN A 5 -15.45 30.73 43.10
N SER A 6 -16.73 30.47 43.38
CA SER A 6 -17.13 29.47 44.39
C SER A 6 -18.47 28.83 44.02
N SER A 7 -18.48 28.03 42.95
CA SER A 7 -19.58 27.11 42.66
C SER A 7 -19.42 25.87 43.55
N GLN A 8 -19.77 25.99 44.83
CA GLN A 8 -19.99 24.83 45.68
C GLN A 8 -21.30 24.16 45.28
N SER A 9 -21.19 22.87 45.00
CA SER A 9 -22.23 21.91 44.66
C SER A 9 -23.43 21.99 45.59
N LYS A 10 -24.61 22.24 45.02
CA LYS A 10 -25.91 21.94 45.63
C LYS A 10 -25.90 20.48 46.07
N LEU A 11 -25.96 20.26 47.38
CA LEU A 11 -26.26 18.98 47.99
C LEU A 11 -27.67 18.56 47.56
N ASP A 12 -27.77 17.36 47.02
CA ASP A 12 -29.01 16.67 46.68
C ASP A 12 -30.00 16.70 47.86
N SER A 13 -31.12 17.38 47.67
CA SER A 13 -32.30 17.21 48.52
C SER A 13 -32.87 15.82 48.29
N LYS A 14 -32.42 14.86 49.10
CA LYS A 14 -32.88 13.48 49.11
C LYS A 14 -34.39 13.49 49.44
N GLN A 15 -35.22 13.07 48.49
CA GLN A 15 -36.65 12.86 48.74
C GLN A 15 -36.80 11.93 49.96
N PRO A 16 -37.65 12.27 50.96
CA PRO A 16 -37.84 11.43 52.13
C PRO A 16 -38.30 10.05 51.68
N SER A 17 -37.73 9.01 52.28
CA SER A 17 -38.07 7.65 51.87
C SER A 17 -39.53 7.37 52.21
N PRO A 18 -40.27 6.61 51.39
CA PRO A 18 -41.66 6.26 51.67
C PRO A 18 -41.84 5.57 53.04
N PHE A 19 -40.75 5.08 53.64
CA PHE A 19 -40.71 4.32 54.89
C PHE A 19 -40.22 5.14 56.09
N ASP A 20 -39.98 6.45 55.94
CA ASP A 20 -39.50 7.32 57.02
C ASP A 20 -40.48 7.37 58.22
N HIS A 21 -41.77 7.11 57.98
CA HIS A 21 -42.81 7.03 59.01
C HIS A 21 -42.77 5.75 59.88
N ILE A 22 -42.03 4.71 59.48
CA ILE A 22 -41.94 3.41 60.17
C ILE A 22 -40.70 3.34 61.09
N GLY A 23 -39.86 4.38 61.12
CA GLY A 23 -38.65 4.41 61.95
C GLY A 23 -37.53 3.47 61.47
N ILE A 24 -37.69 2.83 60.31
CA ILE A 24 -36.67 1.96 59.70
C ILE A 24 -35.67 2.84 58.96
N ARG A 25 -34.43 2.92 59.48
CA ARG A 25 -33.36 3.65 58.79
C ARG A 25 -32.94 2.87 57.54
N PRO A 26 -32.75 3.53 56.38
CA PRO A 26 -32.27 2.85 55.18
C PRO A 26 -30.87 2.28 55.40
N VAL A 27 -30.70 0.97 55.23
CA VAL A 27 -29.39 0.31 55.28
C VAL A 27 -28.62 0.69 54.02
N LYS A 28 -27.44 1.30 54.17
CA LYS A 28 -26.55 1.58 53.04
C LYS A 28 -26.04 0.25 52.47
N ARG A 29 -26.40 -0.05 51.21
CA ARG A 29 -25.90 -1.21 50.47
C ARG A 29 -25.16 -0.72 49.22
N PRO A 30 -24.08 -1.38 48.80
CA PRO A 30 -23.43 -1.05 47.54
C PRO A 30 -24.31 -1.46 46.36
N ASP A 31 -24.19 -0.74 45.25
CA ASP A 31 -25.01 -0.96 44.05
C ASP A 31 -24.62 -2.24 43.27
N THR A 32 -23.39 -2.75 43.48
CA THR A 32 -22.81 -3.85 42.72
C THR A 32 -22.40 -5.01 43.62
N ALA A 33 -22.62 -6.25 43.16
CA ALA A 33 -22.19 -7.44 43.88
C ALA A 33 -20.66 -7.56 43.95
N ALA A 34 -19.97 -7.07 42.91
CA ALA A 34 -18.51 -7.05 42.83
C ALA A 34 -17.85 -5.87 43.59
N TYR A 35 -18.57 -5.16 44.46
CA TYR A 35 -18.09 -3.94 45.12
C TYR A 35 -16.73 -4.10 45.84
N PHE A 36 -16.47 -5.26 46.43
CA PHE A 36 -15.22 -5.54 47.16
C PHE A 36 -14.06 -6.02 46.25
N MET A 37 -14.27 -6.14 44.94
CA MET A 37 -13.22 -6.52 43.98
C MET A 37 -12.39 -5.31 43.57
N ALA A 38 -11.16 -5.56 43.08
CA ALA A 38 -10.26 -4.50 42.63
C ALA A 38 -10.85 -3.63 41.49
N ASN A 39 -11.63 -4.25 40.59
CA ASN A 39 -12.32 -3.59 39.49
C ASN A 39 -13.79 -4.06 39.45
N PRO A 40 -14.72 -3.40 40.17
CA PRO A 40 -16.11 -3.87 40.30
C PRO A 40 -16.84 -3.91 38.95
N LYS A 41 -16.76 -2.81 38.19
CA LYS A 41 -17.41 -2.69 36.86
C LYS A 41 -16.95 -3.75 35.87
N TYR A 42 -15.66 -4.12 35.90
CA TYR A 42 -15.14 -5.17 35.03
C TYR A 42 -15.71 -6.54 35.39
N ALA A 43 -15.74 -6.86 36.69
CA ALA A 43 -16.25 -8.12 37.18
C ALA A 43 -17.75 -8.28 36.89
N ASP A 44 -18.54 -7.22 37.02
CA ASP A 44 -19.96 -7.21 36.65
C ASP A 44 -20.16 -7.41 35.14
N LEU A 45 -19.35 -6.77 34.30
CA LEU A 45 -19.40 -6.98 32.84
C LEU A 45 -19.01 -8.41 32.47
N LEU A 46 -17.96 -8.93 33.09
CA LEU A 46 -17.48 -10.29 32.84
C LEU A 46 -18.55 -11.31 33.26
N SER A 47 -19.15 -11.15 34.43
CA SER A 47 -20.21 -12.04 34.93
C SER A 47 -21.44 -12.00 34.03
N ALA A 48 -21.85 -10.81 33.56
CA ALA A 48 -22.97 -10.66 32.61
C ALA A 48 -22.69 -11.33 31.26
N ILE A 49 -21.47 -11.23 30.72
CA ILE A 49 -21.13 -11.89 29.45
C ILE A 49 -21.03 -13.41 29.64
N THR A 50 -20.45 -13.86 30.75
CA THR A 50 -20.33 -15.28 31.07
C THR A 50 -21.69 -15.92 31.33
N SER A 51 -22.65 -15.22 31.95
CA SER A 51 -24.00 -15.74 32.17
C SER A 51 -24.74 -15.98 30.85
N ILE A 52 -24.63 -15.05 29.88
CA ILE A 52 -25.18 -15.23 28.52
C ILE A 52 -24.61 -16.51 27.88
N ALA A 53 -23.30 -16.71 27.97
CA ALA A 53 -22.65 -17.88 27.41
C ALA A 53 -23.10 -19.18 28.09
N GLN A 54 -23.30 -19.16 29.42
CA GLN A 54 -23.73 -20.32 30.20
C GLN A 54 -25.19 -20.69 29.97
N GLN A 55 -26.11 -19.72 29.97
CA GLN A 55 -27.55 -19.94 29.81
C GLN A 55 -27.89 -20.66 28.50
N HIS A 56 -27.16 -20.35 27.44
CA HIS A 56 -27.44 -20.87 26.10
C HIS A 56 -26.39 -21.91 25.64
N ARG A 57 -25.59 -22.46 26.58
CA ARG A 57 -24.58 -23.48 26.30
C ARG A 57 -25.24 -24.82 25.96
N ARG A 58 -24.92 -25.40 24.79
CA ARG A 58 -25.38 -26.76 24.43
C ARG A 58 -24.46 -27.84 25.03
N PRO A 59 -25.00 -28.96 25.57
CA PRO A 59 -24.19 -30.06 26.12
C PRO A 59 -23.47 -30.87 25.05
N GLU A 60 -23.98 -30.88 23.83
CA GLU A 60 -23.40 -31.63 22.73
C GLU A 60 -23.18 -30.70 21.55
N TYR A 61 -21.91 -30.51 21.22
CA TYR A 61 -21.32 -30.54 19.88
C TYR A 61 -19.89 -30.01 20.02
N SER A 62 -18.97 -30.74 19.38
CA SER A 62 -17.58 -30.34 19.11
C SER A 62 -17.46 -28.83 19.01
N ARG A 63 -16.55 -28.25 19.81
CA ARG A 63 -16.11 -26.84 19.76
C ARG A 63 -15.98 -26.45 18.29
N THR A 64 -17.04 -25.89 17.72
CA THR A 64 -16.94 -25.28 16.40
C THR A 64 -15.87 -24.21 16.55
N GLN A 65 -15.01 -24.08 15.54
CA GLN A 65 -13.96 -23.06 15.60
C GLN A 65 -14.63 -21.70 15.85
N VAL A 66 -14.44 -21.16 17.07
CA VAL A 66 -15.02 -19.88 17.46
C VAL A 66 -14.44 -18.83 16.53
N LYS A 67 -15.28 -18.26 15.67
CA LYS A 67 -14.87 -17.17 14.78
C LYS A 67 -14.53 -15.97 15.67
N ARG A 68 -13.30 -15.48 15.59
CA ARG A 68 -12.88 -14.31 16.37
C ARG A 68 -13.65 -13.09 15.89
N GLY A 69 -14.45 -12.50 16.78
CA GLY A 69 -15.16 -11.25 16.55
C GLY A 69 -14.19 -10.06 16.40
N ARG A 70 -14.64 -9.01 15.70
CA ARG A 70 -13.92 -7.73 15.63
C ARG A 70 -14.36 -6.82 16.77
N TRP A 71 -13.80 -7.05 17.96
CA TRP A 71 -14.04 -6.25 19.15
C TRP A 71 -13.30 -4.90 19.11
N ILE A 72 -13.72 -3.96 19.95
CA ILE A 72 -13.07 -2.66 20.16
C ILE A 72 -11.61 -2.87 20.63
N ALA A 73 -10.78 -1.82 20.64
CA ALA A 73 -9.43 -1.91 21.22
C ALA A 73 -9.48 -1.54 22.70
N ARG A 74 -8.61 -2.15 23.53
CA ARG A 74 -8.56 -1.90 24.98
C ARG A 74 -8.61 -0.42 25.35
N LYS A 75 -7.76 0.44 24.76
CA LYS A 75 -7.74 1.88 25.06
C LYS A 75 -9.08 2.58 24.80
N THR A 76 -9.75 2.19 23.72
CA THR A 76 -11.06 2.74 23.36
C THR A 76 -12.13 2.25 24.32
N PHE A 77 -12.08 0.98 24.72
CA PHE A 77 -12.96 0.39 25.73
C PHE A 77 -12.81 1.07 27.10
N GLU A 78 -11.56 1.28 27.55
CA GLU A 78 -11.26 1.98 28.82
C GLU A 78 -11.84 3.40 28.83
N SER A 79 -11.77 4.08 27.69
CA SER A 79 -12.31 5.44 27.53
C SER A 79 -13.84 5.48 27.51
N GLN A 80 -14.50 4.49 26.89
CA GLN A 80 -15.96 4.45 26.78
C GLN A 80 -16.63 4.08 28.11
N HIS A 81 -16.11 3.06 28.79
CA HIS A 81 -16.72 2.54 30.02
C HIS A 81 -16.12 3.15 31.30
N SER A 82 -15.10 4.01 31.17
CA SER A 82 -14.35 4.58 32.31
C SER A 82 -13.84 3.50 33.26
N ILE A 83 -13.35 2.38 32.71
CA ILE A 83 -12.79 1.24 33.45
C ILE A 83 -11.31 1.17 33.10
N LYS A 84 -10.42 1.18 34.09
CA LYS A 84 -8.99 0.89 33.87
C LYS A 84 -8.80 -0.61 33.99
N MET A 85 -8.34 -1.28 32.94
CA MET A 85 -8.14 -2.73 32.94
C MET A 85 -6.72 -3.10 32.58
N ASN A 86 -6.27 -4.30 32.95
CA ASN A 86 -5.01 -4.87 32.49
C ASN A 86 -5.17 -5.58 31.13
N GLY A 87 -4.05 -5.93 30.47
CA GLY A 87 -4.04 -6.65 29.20
C GLY A 87 -4.64 -8.05 29.34
N ASN A 88 -4.37 -8.71 30.47
CA ASN A 88 -4.90 -10.04 30.77
C ASN A 88 -6.42 -10.01 31.01
N GLU A 89 -6.92 -9.03 31.77
CA GLU A 89 -8.36 -8.81 31.99
C GLU A 89 -9.08 -8.57 30.65
N TYR A 90 -8.48 -7.74 29.78
CA TYR A 90 -9.03 -7.52 28.44
C TYR A 90 -9.02 -8.79 27.58
N ALA A 91 -7.99 -9.61 27.69
CA ALA A 91 -7.91 -10.90 27.00
C ALA A 91 -8.99 -11.89 27.50
N MET A 92 -9.26 -11.91 28.81
CA MET A 92 -10.35 -12.70 29.39
C MET A 92 -11.72 -12.22 28.90
N LEU A 93 -11.97 -10.91 28.91
CA LEU A 93 -13.20 -10.32 28.40
C LEU A 93 -13.44 -10.66 26.93
N THR A 94 -12.43 -10.47 26.07
CA THR A 94 -12.55 -10.79 24.64
C THR A 94 -12.75 -12.28 24.38
N ARG A 95 -12.20 -13.17 25.22
CA ARG A 95 -12.49 -14.61 25.16
C ARG A 95 -13.95 -14.90 25.48
N GLN A 96 -14.49 -14.33 26.56
CA GLN A 96 -15.90 -14.49 26.94
C GLN A 96 -16.84 -13.89 25.89
N LEU A 97 -16.48 -12.76 25.29
CA LEU A 97 -17.25 -12.17 24.19
C LEU A 97 -17.28 -13.06 22.94
N ASN A 98 -16.14 -13.67 22.58
CA ASN A 98 -16.10 -14.62 21.46
C ASN A 98 -16.95 -15.87 21.77
N GLU A 99 -16.95 -16.32 23.02
CA GLU A 99 -17.79 -17.43 23.47
C GLU A 99 -19.27 -17.06 23.35
N ALA A 100 -19.70 -15.93 23.93
CA ALA A 100 -21.07 -15.44 23.85
C ALA A 100 -21.55 -15.20 22.39
N ASP A 101 -20.70 -14.67 21.50
CA ASP A 101 -21.03 -14.44 20.08
C ASP A 101 -21.22 -15.73 19.28
N SER A 102 -20.58 -16.83 19.72
CA SER A 102 -20.69 -18.13 19.06
C SER A 102 -21.95 -18.90 19.44
N VAL A 103 -22.67 -18.44 20.46
CA VAL A 103 -23.81 -19.17 21.02
C VAL A 103 -25.05 -19.00 20.15
N TYR A 104 -25.68 -20.12 19.83
CA TYR A 104 -26.93 -20.14 19.06
C TYR A 104 -28.14 -19.99 19.99
N ILE A 105 -28.75 -18.81 19.99
CA ILE A 105 -29.98 -18.52 20.73
C ILE A 105 -31.18 -18.89 19.85
N ARG A 106 -32.08 -19.78 20.32
CA ARG A 106 -33.26 -20.21 19.54
C ARG A 106 -34.32 -19.11 19.45
N ASP A 107 -34.61 -18.45 20.57
CA ASP A 107 -35.60 -17.38 20.62
C ASP A 107 -35.09 -16.14 19.88
N LYS A 108 -35.95 -15.55 19.06
CA LYS A 108 -35.64 -14.37 18.25
C LYS A 108 -35.49 -13.13 19.15
N LEU A 109 -36.34 -12.97 20.15
CA LEU A 109 -36.33 -11.80 21.03
C LEU A 109 -35.04 -11.76 21.86
N GLU A 110 -34.68 -12.88 22.49
CA GLU A 110 -33.42 -13.01 23.24
C GLU A 110 -32.18 -12.83 22.35
N ARG A 111 -32.23 -13.30 21.10
CA ARG A 111 -31.14 -13.10 20.15
C ARG A 111 -30.95 -11.61 19.82
N GLU A 112 -32.03 -10.86 19.69
CA GLU A 112 -31.98 -9.41 19.44
C GLU A 112 -31.47 -8.63 20.66
N THR A 113 -31.88 -9.01 21.88
CA THR A 113 -31.40 -8.35 23.11
C THR A 113 -29.92 -8.62 23.34
N VAL A 114 -29.48 -9.88 23.25
CA VAL A 114 -28.06 -10.25 23.36
C VAL A 114 -27.24 -9.60 22.23
N GLY A 115 -27.78 -9.55 21.01
CA GLY A 115 -27.14 -8.87 19.89
C GLY A 115 -26.93 -7.38 20.15
N LYS A 116 -27.93 -6.67 20.68
CA LYS A 116 -27.81 -5.25 21.09
C LYS A 116 -26.75 -5.08 22.18
N TYR A 117 -26.74 -5.94 23.19
CA TYR A 117 -25.74 -5.92 24.25
C TYR A 117 -24.32 -6.16 23.72
N LEU A 118 -24.11 -7.16 22.86
CA LEU A 118 -22.78 -7.47 22.31
C LEU A 118 -22.30 -6.41 21.30
N ASN A 119 -23.21 -5.72 20.61
CA ASN A 119 -22.87 -4.64 19.69
C ASN A 119 -22.14 -3.48 20.37
N GLN A 120 -22.37 -3.25 21.67
CA GLN A 120 -21.65 -2.21 22.42
C GLN A 120 -20.12 -2.42 22.41
N PHE A 121 -19.66 -3.67 22.26
CA PHE A 121 -18.25 -4.04 22.27
C PHE A 121 -17.66 -4.20 20.87
N ARG A 122 -18.46 -4.04 19.81
CA ARG A 122 -18.03 -4.20 18.40
C ARG A 122 -17.50 -2.89 17.84
N ARG A 123 -16.44 -2.98 17.03
CA ARG A 123 -15.86 -1.79 16.37
C ARG A 123 -16.85 -1.19 15.36
N GLY A 124 -17.18 0.09 15.52
CA GLY A 124 -18.07 0.83 14.61
C GLY A 124 -19.51 1.02 15.11
N TYR A 125 -19.84 0.49 16.29
CA TYR A 125 -21.10 0.73 16.99
C TYR A 125 -20.86 1.68 18.18
N SER A 126 -21.78 2.61 18.43
CA SER A 126 -21.78 3.43 19.64
C SER A 126 -22.42 2.69 20.81
N HIS A 127 -22.05 3.07 22.03
CA HIS A 127 -22.70 2.56 23.24
C HIS A 127 -24.20 2.89 23.20
N VAL A 128 -25.04 1.88 23.45
CA VAL A 128 -26.49 2.03 23.58
C VAL A 128 -26.83 1.49 24.97
N GLU A 129 -27.37 2.34 25.85
CA GLU A 129 -27.86 1.90 27.14
C GLU A 129 -29.10 1.03 26.93
N VAL A 130 -29.06 -0.21 27.43
CA VAL A 130 -30.19 -1.15 27.37
C VAL A 130 -30.94 -1.08 28.70
N VAL A 131 -31.59 0.06 28.97
CA VAL A 131 -32.57 0.19 30.06
C VAL A 131 -33.75 1.00 29.52
N GLY A 132 -34.94 0.39 29.54
CA GLY A 132 -36.20 1.00 29.10
C GLY A 132 -36.67 0.50 27.73
N MET A 133 -37.24 -0.71 27.67
CA MET A 133 -38.22 -1.03 26.63
C MET A 133 -39.56 -0.43 27.04
N ASP A 134 -39.75 0.85 26.76
CA ASP A 134 -41.05 1.45 26.50
C ASP A 134 -40.88 2.39 25.31
N GLY A 135 -41.76 2.23 24.32
CA GLY A 135 -41.55 2.70 22.96
C GLY A 135 -41.28 4.20 22.86
N VAL A 136 -40.13 4.56 22.30
CA VAL A 136 -39.93 5.89 21.72
C VAL A 136 -39.04 5.77 20.48
N LYS A 137 -39.65 6.02 19.31
CA LYS A 137 -38.91 6.58 18.17
C LYS A 137 -38.33 7.92 18.66
N LYS A 138 -37.04 7.96 18.98
CA LYS A 138 -36.34 9.23 19.13
C LYS A 138 -35.43 9.39 17.92
N GLU A 139 -35.96 10.15 16.97
CA GLU A 139 -35.14 10.91 16.04
C GLU A 139 -34.08 11.65 16.86
N GLY A 140 -32.82 11.45 16.49
CA GLY A 140 -31.69 12.00 17.21
C GLY A 140 -31.68 13.53 17.12
N MET A 141 -32.00 14.19 18.24
CA MET A 141 -31.74 15.59 18.46
C MET A 141 -30.70 15.68 19.58
N ASP A 142 -29.42 15.85 19.17
CA ASP A 142 -28.32 16.13 20.08
C ASP A 142 -28.24 17.66 20.29
N GLU A 143 -28.80 18.16 21.40
CA GLU A 143 -28.54 19.51 21.92
C GLU A 143 -27.18 19.54 22.63
N ALA A 144 -26.13 19.66 21.84
CA ALA A 144 -24.89 20.30 22.26
C ALA A 144 -24.20 20.77 20.98
N GLY A 145 -24.00 22.08 20.87
CA GLY A 145 -23.39 22.79 19.73
C GLY A 145 -21.93 22.43 19.47
N SER A 146 -21.63 21.16 19.27
CA SER A 146 -20.41 20.71 18.61
C SER A 146 -20.83 20.19 17.26
N LYS A 147 -20.64 21.04 16.23
CA LYS A 147 -20.72 20.64 14.83
C LYS A 147 -19.95 19.32 14.73
N LYS A 148 -20.66 18.19 14.65
CA LYS A 148 -20.11 16.95 14.10
C LYS A 148 -19.50 17.44 12.81
N LYS A 149 -18.15 17.53 12.76
CA LYS A 149 -17.44 17.70 11.51
C LYS A 149 -18.04 16.58 10.70
N ARG A 150 -18.97 16.93 9.80
CA ARG A 150 -19.36 16.09 8.69
C ARG A 150 -18.01 15.60 8.26
N ILE A 151 -17.76 14.31 8.47
CA ILE A 151 -16.74 13.64 7.71
C ILE A 151 -17.32 13.89 6.33
N LYS A 152 -16.90 15.00 5.70
CA LYS A 152 -16.99 15.19 4.26
C LYS A 152 -16.34 13.89 3.87
N GLU A 153 -17.16 12.93 3.45
CA GLU A 153 -16.70 11.84 2.62
C GLU A 153 -15.81 12.57 1.64
N ARG A 154 -14.50 12.46 1.86
CA ARG A 154 -13.56 13.18 1.04
C ARG A 154 -13.93 12.64 -0.32
N PRO A 155 -14.50 13.44 -1.25
CA PRO A 155 -14.90 12.92 -2.54
C PRO A 155 -13.65 12.23 -3.01
N ASN A 156 -13.70 10.91 -3.23
CA ASN A 156 -12.54 10.02 -3.19
C ASN A 156 -11.48 10.53 -4.18
N THR A 157 -10.67 11.51 -3.74
CA THR A 157 -9.82 12.38 -4.55
C THR A 157 -8.43 11.76 -4.56
N SER A 158 -8.34 10.47 -4.27
CA SER A 158 -7.41 9.66 -5.00
C SER A 158 -7.92 9.59 -6.42
N TRP A 159 -7.31 10.37 -7.33
CA TRP A 159 -7.17 9.89 -8.69
C TRP A 159 -6.81 8.40 -8.59
N LYS A 160 -7.72 7.50 -8.99
CA LYS A 160 -7.58 6.07 -8.73
C LYS A 160 -6.28 5.65 -9.40
N ARG A 161 -5.23 5.36 -8.61
CA ARG A 161 -3.96 4.85 -9.12
C ARG A 161 -4.28 3.60 -9.92
N GLY A 162 -4.02 3.63 -11.22
CA GLY A 162 -4.32 2.51 -12.11
C GLY A 162 -5.69 2.52 -12.80
N MET A 163 -6.41 3.64 -12.87
CA MET A 163 -7.53 3.74 -13.81
C MET A 163 -7.00 3.90 -15.24
N MET A 164 -7.66 3.25 -16.20
CA MET A 164 -7.43 3.45 -17.62
C MET A 164 -7.92 4.84 -18.01
N ASP A 165 -7.09 5.61 -18.70
CA ASP A 165 -7.45 6.91 -19.27
C ASP A 165 -8.51 6.73 -20.37
N SER A 166 -9.22 7.81 -20.75
CA SER A 166 -10.13 7.82 -21.91
C SER A 166 -9.44 7.40 -23.22
N LYS A 167 -8.11 7.54 -23.29
CA LYS A 167 -7.26 7.13 -24.41
C LYS A 167 -6.74 5.69 -24.32
N GLY A 168 -7.28 4.89 -23.39
CA GLY A 168 -6.91 3.48 -23.22
C GLY A 168 -5.52 3.22 -22.63
N ARG A 169 -4.99 4.16 -21.84
CA ARG A 169 -3.64 4.07 -21.27
C ARG A 169 -3.69 3.92 -19.75
N TRP A 170 -2.81 3.11 -19.18
CA TRP A 170 -2.68 3.01 -17.72
C TRP A 170 -1.58 3.92 -17.21
N ARG A 171 -1.93 4.85 -16.33
CA ARG A 171 -0.98 5.76 -15.69
C ARG A 171 -0.60 5.29 -14.29
N ALA A 172 0.69 5.32 -13.99
CA ALA A 172 1.19 5.16 -12.64
C ALA A 172 2.43 6.01 -12.36
N ALA A 173 2.73 6.19 -11.08
CA ALA A 173 3.89 6.93 -10.63
C ALA A 173 4.75 6.10 -9.66
N GLY A 174 6.06 6.27 -9.79
CA GLY A 174 7.09 5.68 -8.95
C GLY A 174 8.00 6.76 -8.37
N LYS A 175 8.59 6.47 -7.22
CA LYS A 175 9.53 7.35 -6.54
C LYS A 175 10.67 6.53 -5.97
N ARG A 176 11.89 7.03 -6.13
CA ARG A 176 13.10 6.46 -5.52
C ARG A 176 14.05 7.58 -5.14
N LYS A 177 14.38 7.68 -3.85
CA LYS A 177 15.15 8.81 -3.30
C LYS A 177 14.53 10.15 -3.75
N GLU A 178 15.23 10.88 -4.61
CA GLU A 178 14.79 12.17 -5.18
C GLU A 178 14.16 12.04 -6.57
N ALA A 179 14.35 10.90 -7.24
CA ALA A 179 13.78 10.65 -8.56
C ALA A 179 12.29 10.37 -8.48
N ILE A 180 11.54 10.99 -9.37
CA ILE A 180 10.10 10.79 -9.57
C ILE A 180 9.89 10.40 -11.03
N ALA A 181 9.19 9.29 -11.25
CA ALA A 181 8.85 8.80 -12.58
C ALA A 181 7.33 8.67 -12.71
N CYS A 182 6.79 9.10 -13.85
CA CYS A 182 5.42 8.83 -14.28
C CYS A 182 5.49 7.98 -15.54
N ALA A 183 4.81 6.84 -15.53
CA ALA A 183 4.74 5.93 -16.67
C ALA A 183 3.31 5.84 -17.20
N TRP A 184 3.19 5.78 -18.52
CA TRP A 184 1.96 5.46 -19.25
C TRP A 184 2.20 4.16 -20.02
N LEU A 185 1.37 3.16 -19.76
CA LEU A 185 1.34 1.92 -20.52
C LEU A 185 0.20 1.97 -21.54
N VAL A 186 0.50 1.63 -22.78
CA VAL A 186 -0.46 1.50 -23.87
C VAL A 186 -0.45 0.04 -24.34
N PRO A 187 -1.59 -0.65 -24.42
CA PRO A 187 -1.64 -2.00 -24.96
C PRO A 187 -1.32 -1.95 -26.45
N VAL A 188 -0.53 -2.92 -26.93
CA VAL A 188 -0.28 -3.11 -28.36
C VAL A 188 -1.20 -4.23 -28.82
N GLU A 189 -2.05 -3.96 -29.81
CA GLU A 189 -2.79 -5.01 -30.53
C GLU A 189 -1.76 -5.87 -31.26
N GLN A 190 -1.73 -7.16 -30.93
CA GLN A 190 -0.90 -8.10 -31.64
C GLN A 190 -1.68 -8.51 -32.88
N ASP A 191 -1.30 -8.01 -34.06
CA ASP A 191 -1.72 -8.62 -35.31
C ASP A 191 -1.29 -10.10 -35.25
N ALA A 192 -2.26 -11.00 -35.12
CA ALA A 192 -2.02 -12.43 -34.90
C ALA A 192 -1.12 -13.05 -36.00
N ASP A 193 -1.06 -12.41 -37.17
CA ASP A 193 -0.29 -12.80 -38.34
C ASP A 193 1.24 -12.67 -38.17
N GLN A 194 1.72 -11.70 -37.39
CA GLN A 194 3.18 -11.54 -37.18
C GLN A 194 3.75 -12.54 -36.17
N ALA A 195 2.96 -12.95 -35.18
CA ALA A 195 3.35 -13.98 -34.21
C ALA A 195 3.45 -15.38 -34.84
N ALA A 196 2.73 -15.63 -35.94
CA ALA A 196 2.84 -16.85 -36.73
C ALA A 196 4.09 -16.86 -37.64
N ARG A 197 4.50 -15.69 -38.15
CA ARG A 197 5.65 -15.55 -39.07
C ARG A 197 7.01 -15.75 -38.39
N VAL A 198 7.14 -15.40 -37.10
CA VAL A 198 8.37 -15.64 -36.30
C VAL A 198 8.56 -17.12 -35.91
N LYS A 199 7.51 -17.94 -36.01
CA LYS A 199 7.58 -19.39 -35.70
C LYS A 199 8.03 -20.26 -36.88
N GLN A 200 8.17 -19.72 -38.09
CA GLN A 200 8.71 -20.50 -39.19
C GLN A 200 10.24 -20.38 -39.18
N PRO A 201 10.99 -21.49 -39.00
CA PRO A 201 12.42 -21.45 -39.21
C PRO A 201 12.66 -21.12 -40.69
N THR A 202 13.32 -20.00 -40.94
CA THR A 202 13.87 -19.69 -42.27
C THR A 202 14.84 -20.81 -42.64
N LYS A 203 14.40 -21.65 -43.57
CA LYS A 203 15.17 -22.73 -44.17
C LYS A 203 16.33 -22.10 -44.96
N ILE A 204 17.49 -21.97 -44.32
CA ILE A 204 18.75 -21.71 -45.03
C ILE A 204 19.12 -23.04 -45.68
N THR A 205 19.00 -23.09 -47.00
CA THR A 205 19.47 -24.20 -47.82
C THR A 205 20.96 -23.98 -48.03
N GLU A 206 21.80 -24.67 -47.25
CA GLU A 206 23.20 -24.90 -47.62
C GLU A 206 23.38 -26.41 -47.80
N SER A 207 23.79 -26.77 -49.01
CA SER A 207 24.11 -28.12 -49.45
C SER A 207 25.63 -28.30 -49.44
N VAL A 208 26.05 -29.51 -49.03
CA VAL A 208 27.28 -30.27 -49.39
C VAL A 208 28.62 -29.63 -48.95
N ASP A 209 29.56 -30.28 -48.24
CA ASP A 209 29.96 -31.69 -48.16
C ASP A 209 30.62 -32.01 -46.80
N ALA A 210 30.46 -33.25 -46.32
CA ALA A 210 31.17 -33.79 -45.16
C ALA A 210 31.87 -35.10 -45.55
N ALA A 211 33.18 -35.16 -45.33
CA ALA A 211 33.98 -36.38 -45.32
C ALA A 211 34.72 -36.50 -43.97
N THR A 212 34.33 -37.53 -43.20
CA THR A 212 35.23 -38.56 -42.64
C THR A 212 36.14 -38.21 -41.43
N THR A 213 35.75 -38.75 -40.25
CA THR A 213 36.56 -39.67 -39.39
C THR A 213 37.42 -39.13 -38.22
N THR A 214 36.91 -39.44 -37.00
CA THR A 214 37.57 -40.16 -35.88
C THR A 214 38.38 -39.42 -34.79
N THR A 215 37.90 -39.63 -33.56
CA THR A 215 38.54 -39.51 -32.24
C THR A 215 39.33 -40.80 -31.90
N PRO A 216 40.53 -40.77 -31.26
CA PRO A 216 40.63 -40.88 -29.78
C PRO A 216 41.77 -40.02 -29.18
N ALA A 217 41.58 -39.32 -28.05
CA ALA A 217 41.75 -39.72 -26.64
C ALA A 217 43.19 -39.59 -26.05
N ALA A 218 43.26 -38.76 -24.99
CA ALA A 218 44.18 -38.71 -23.83
C ALA A 218 45.68 -38.41 -23.98
N ASP A 219 46.16 -37.31 -23.39
CA ASP A 219 47.09 -37.36 -22.25
C ASP A 219 47.22 -36.02 -21.48
N ALA A 220 47.81 -36.09 -20.28
CA ALA A 220 47.59 -35.23 -19.11
C ALA A 220 48.53 -34.02 -18.88
N ALA A 221 48.06 -33.12 -18.00
CA ALA A 221 48.76 -32.39 -16.92
C ALA A 221 49.66 -31.12 -17.15
N SER A 222 49.17 -30.00 -16.58
CA SER A 222 49.83 -29.11 -15.59
C SER A 222 50.73 -27.90 -15.98
N SER A 223 50.59 -26.85 -15.15
CA SER A 223 51.46 -25.68 -14.86
C SER A 223 51.52 -24.55 -15.91
N SER A 224 51.10 -23.30 -15.66
CA SER A 224 51.37 -22.25 -14.66
C SER A 224 52.46 -21.24 -15.09
N ALA A 225 52.02 -19.98 -15.14
CA ALA A 225 52.77 -18.73 -14.92
C ALA A 225 53.52 -18.03 -16.08
N ASP A 226 53.41 -16.71 -16.00
CA ASP A 226 54.35 -15.64 -16.39
C ASP A 226 54.30 -14.97 -17.79
N THR A 227 53.70 -13.76 -17.76
CA THR A 227 54.10 -12.51 -18.44
C THR A 227 55.40 -12.00 -17.76
N PRO A 228 56.36 -11.26 -18.37
CA PRO A 228 56.15 -10.10 -19.25
C PRO A 228 57.20 -9.86 -20.37
N SER A 229 57.01 -8.82 -21.20
CA SER A 229 58.04 -7.82 -21.58
C SER A 229 57.90 -7.26 -23.02
N ALA A 230 58.13 -5.94 -23.12
CA ALA A 230 58.60 -5.13 -24.27
C ALA A 230 57.65 -4.96 -25.48
N ALA A 231 57.20 -3.74 -25.85
CA ALA A 231 57.88 -2.50 -26.29
C ALA A 231 57.84 -2.35 -27.84
N ALA A 232 57.28 -1.22 -28.32
CA ALA A 232 57.53 -0.49 -29.59
C ALA A 232 56.26 0.34 -29.93
N SER A 233 56.25 1.67 -29.81
CA SER A 233 56.75 2.66 -30.79
C SER A 233 55.98 2.59 -32.13
N ALA A 234 55.01 3.49 -32.38
CA ALA A 234 55.16 4.85 -32.93
C ALA A 234 55.22 4.90 -34.47
N SER A 235 54.21 5.52 -35.12
CA SER A 235 54.36 6.37 -36.31
C SER A 235 53.05 7.15 -36.55
N THR A 236 52.98 8.46 -36.31
CA THR A 236 53.36 9.59 -37.20
C THR A 236 52.17 10.10 -38.03
N ALA A 237 51.95 11.40 -37.90
CA ALA A 237 50.96 12.33 -38.47
C ALA A 237 51.16 12.55 -40.01
N PRO A 238 50.68 13.60 -40.75
CA PRO A 238 50.12 14.90 -40.31
C PRO A 238 49.11 15.63 -41.27
N VAL A 239 48.83 16.92 -40.93
CA VAL A 239 48.41 18.10 -41.76
C VAL A 239 46.93 18.16 -42.21
N ALA A 240 46.06 19.03 -41.67
CA ALA A 240 45.87 20.50 -41.76
C ALA A 240 45.24 21.01 -43.08
N ASP A 241 44.08 21.69 -43.00
CA ASP A 241 43.89 23.09 -43.47
C ASP A 241 42.41 23.55 -43.43
N ASP A 242 42.29 24.88 -43.27
CA ASP A 242 41.15 25.76 -42.98
C ASP A 242 40.05 25.90 -44.08
N VAL A 243 38.97 26.60 -43.72
CA VAL A 243 38.39 27.80 -44.41
C VAL A 243 36.86 27.80 -44.64
N ALA A 244 36.28 28.93 -44.20
CA ALA A 244 35.13 29.70 -44.71
C ALA A 244 33.67 29.37 -44.33
N ALA A 245 33.07 30.43 -43.79
CA ALA A 245 31.66 30.75 -43.77
C ALA A 245 31.11 31.06 -45.16
N ALA A 246 29.80 30.82 -45.36
CA ALA A 246 28.97 31.58 -46.28
C ALA A 246 27.51 31.55 -45.82
N GLU A 247 26.95 32.75 -45.73
CA GLU A 247 25.54 33.08 -45.56
C GLU A 247 24.74 32.66 -46.80
N ASN A 248 23.46 32.35 -46.64
CA ASN A 248 22.46 32.80 -47.62
C ASN A 248 21.04 32.76 -47.03
N THR A 249 20.47 33.96 -47.03
CA THR A 249 19.05 34.29 -46.97
C THR A 249 18.32 33.77 -48.20
N ASP A 250 17.02 33.52 -48.02
CA ASP A 250 15.90 33.59 -48.99
C ASP A 250 14.89 32.50 -48.57
N ALA A 251 13.58 32.63 -48.59
CA ALA A 251 12.63 33.70 -48.87
C ALA A 251 11.26 33.05 -48.52
N LEU A 252 10.34 33.78 -47.89
CA LEU A 252 8.98 33.31 -47.65
C LEU A 252 8.14 33.41 -48.93
N PRO A 253 7.25 32.45 -49.21
CA PRO A 253 6.00 32.73 -49.88
C PRO A 253 4.82 32.48 -48.93
N THR A 254 4.06 33.54 -48.70
CA THR A 254 2.67 33.51 -48.26
C THR A 254 1.78 32.99 -49.38
N GLU A 255 0.99 31.95 -49.15
CA GLU A 255 -0.25 31.72 -49.87
C GLU A 255 -1.27 31.04 -48.94
N SER A 256 -2.50 31.54 -49.06
CA SER A 256 -3.69 31.35 -48.23
C SER A 256 -4.44 30.04 -48.53
N THR A 257 -5.50 29.78 -47.73
CA THR A 257 -6.58 28.77 -47.90
C THR A 257 -6.12 27.32 -47.71
N ASP A 258 -6.59 26.51 -46.74
CA ASP A 258 -7.96 26.27 -46.27
C ASP A 258 -7.98 25.83 -44.79
N LEU A 259 -8.98 26.34 -44.05
CA LEU A 259 -9.41 25.80 -42.76
C LEU A 259 -10.51 24.76 -43.04
N ASP A 260 -10.50 23.67 -42.27
CA ASP A 260 -11.40 22.50 -42.32
C ASP A 260 -11.03 21.37 -43.29
N SER A 261 -10.17 20.46 -42.81
CA SER A 261 -10.18 19.00 -43.04
C SER A 261 -8.78 18.37 -42.91
N MET A 262 -8.04 18.70 -41.86
CA MET A 262 -6.89 17.87 -41.47
C MET A 262 -7.38 16.72 -40.62
N ASP A 263 -7.67 15.60 -41.28
CA ASP A 263 -7.72 14.27 -40.70
C ASP A 263 -6.41 14.07 -39.92
N VAL A 264 -6.46 14.27 -38.60
CA VAL A 264 -5.29 14.12 -37.73
C VAL A 264 -4.90 12.65 -37.80
N PRO A 265 -3.73 12.28 -38.34
CA PRO A 265 -3.28 10.91 -38.25
C PRO A 265 -3.03 10.64 -36.77
N THR A 266 -3.99 9.97 -36.13
CA THR A 266 -3.79 9.32 -34.85
C THR A 266 -2.53 8.48 -35.02
N PRO A 267 -1.46 8.66 -34.21
CA PRO A 267 -0.24 7.91 -34.40
C PRO A 267 -0.58 6.42 -34.23
N ARG A 268 -0.64 5.70 -35.37
CA ARG A 268 -0.69 4.24 -35.40
C ARG A 268 0.70 3.77 -34.97
N PHE A 269 0.88 3.58 -33.66
CA PHE A 269 2.08 2.96 -33.10
C PHE A 269 2.12 1.48 -33.50
N THR A 270 2.46 1.20 -34.76
CA THR A 270 2.49 -0.16 -35.32
C THR A 270 3.77 -0.94 -34.96
N THR A 271 4.72 -0.30 -34.26
CA THR A 271 6.00 -0.92 -33.91
C THR A 271 5.99 -1.41 -32.46
N MET A 272 6.35 -2.68 -32.30
CA MET A 272 6.16 -3.48 -31.09
C MET A 272 6.96 -2.99 -29.87
N GLY A 273 6.33 -3.05 -28.68
CA GLY A 273 7.00 -3.09 -27.38
C GLY A 273 7.99 -1.96 -27.04
N GLN A 274 7.82 -0.76 -27.60
CA GLN A 274 8.78 0.31 -27.46
C GLN A 274 8.74 0.95 -26.06
N VAL A 275 9.92 1.24 -25.50
CA VAL A 275 10.08 1.93 -24.22
C VAL A 275 10.82 3.25 -24.45
N LEU A 276 10.11 4.36 -24.20
CA LEU A 276 10.61 5.72 -24.34
C LEU A 276 10.69 6.42 -22.99
N VAL A 277 11.85 7.00 -22.68
CA VAL A 277 12.12 7.74 -21.44
C VAL A 277 12.45 9.18 -21.80
N ASN A 278 11.61 10.12 -21.34
CA ASN A 278 11.73 11.55 -21.66
C ASN A 278 11.85 11.85 -23.17
N GLY A 279 11.21 11.03 -24.01
CA GLY A 279 11.24 11.17 -25.48
C GLY A 279 12.42 10.48 -26.17
N ARG A 280 13.33 9.85 -25.42
CA ARG A 280 14.48 9.09 -25.96
C ARG A 280 14.29 7.58 -25.79
N PRO A 281 14.85 6.73 -26.66
CA PRO A 281 14.83 5.29 -26.50
C PRO A 281 15.59 4.83 -25.24
N LEU A 282 15.14 3.72 -24.65
CA LEU A 282 15.72 3.14 -23.43
C LEU A 282 17.27 2.98 -23.45
N PRO A 283 17.90 2.45 -24.52
CA PRO A 283 19.36 2.32 -24.58
C PRO A 283 20.12 3.65 -24.64
N GLU A 284 19.51 4.69 -25.19
CA GLU A 284 20.15 6.01 -25.27
C GLU A 284 20.06 6.75 -23.94
N TYR A 285 18.95 6.61 -23.21
CA TYR A 285 18.77 7.26 -21.91
C TYR A 285 19.53 6.57 -20.78
N PHE A 286 19.48 5.25 -20.71
CA PHE A 286 20.19 4.45 -19.69
C PHE A 286 21.35 3.69 -20.33
N ILE A 287 22.55 4.26 -20.21
CA ILE A 287 23.79 3.70 -20.75
C ILE A 287 24.07 2.33 -20.10
N ARG A 288 23.91 2.23 -18.78
CA ARG A 288 24.20 1.02 -18.01
C ARG A 288 23.16 -0.08 -18.27
N SER A 289 23.61 -1.30 -18.54
CA SER A 289 22.73 -2.47 -18.76
C SER A 289 21.83 -2.77 -17.56
N THR A 290 22.37 -2.70 -16.34
CA THR A 290 21.61 -2.97 -15.11
C THR A 290 20.41 -2.05 -14.93
N ASP A 291 20.53 -0.79 -15.35
CA ASP A 291 19.46 0.20 -15.26
C ASP A 291 18.36 -0.11 -16.28
N ARG A 292 18.74 -0.56 -17.49
CA ARG A 292 17.81 -1.03 -18.53
C ARG A 292 17.06 -2.27 -18.09
N GLU A 293 17.77 -3.26 -17.55
CA GLU A 293 17.19 -4.49 -17.02
C GLU A 293 16.21 -4.19 -15.90
N SER A 294 16.53 -3.26 -14.99
CA SER A 294 15.65 -2.86 -13.89
C SER A 294 14.30 -2.33 -14.40
N VAL A 295 14.30 -1.52 -15.47
CA VAL A 295 13.06 -0.99 -16.09
C VAL A 295 12.24 -2.11 -16.75
N LEU A 296 12.89 -3.10 -17.36
CA LEU A 296 12.25 -4.21 -18.08
C LEU A 296 11.80 -5.37 -17.18
N PHE A 297 12.47 -5.56 -16.04
CA PHE A 297 12.20 -6.60 -15.05
C PHE A 297 10.71 -6.81 -14.71
N PRO A 298 9.86 -5.77 -14.51
CA PRO A 298 8.44 -5.98 -14.25
C PRO A 298 7.68 -6.67 -15.40
N PHE A 299 8.12 -6.51 -16.66
CA PHE A 299 7.54 -7.25 -17.79
C PHE A 299 7.97 -8.71 -17.81
N THR A 300 9.24 -8.97 -17.47
CA THR A 300 9.80 -10.33 -17.36
C THR A 300 9.05 -11.12 -16.29
N VAL A 301 8.87 -10.56 -15.09
CA VAL A 301 8.13 -11.23 -14.00
C VAL A 301 6.66 -11.48 -14.36
N ALA A 302 6.04 -10.57 -15.13
CA ALA A 302 4.66 -10.72 -15.55
C ALA A 302 4.48 -11.66 -16.76
N ASN A 303 5.58 -12.09 -17.41
CA ASN A 303 5.56 -12.78 -18.71
C ASN A 303 4.76 -11.98 -19.76
N LYS A 304 4.98 -10.67 -19.84
CA LYS A 304 4.28 -9.73 -20.75
C LYS A 304 5.24 -8.88 -21.59
N ASN A 305 6.39 -9.44 -21.95
CA ASN A 305 7.35 -8.79 -22.82
C ASN A 305 6.71 -8.48 -24.19
N GLY A 306 6.93 -7.28 -24.71
CA GLY A 306 6.45 -6.86 -26.04
C GLY A 306 4.95 -6.56 -26.17
N ARG A 307 4.15 -6.67 -25.10
CA ARG A 307 2.69 -6.44 -25.18
C ARG A 307 2.25 -5.00 -24.93
N TYR A 308 3.16 -4.16 -24.44
CA TYR A 308 2.85 -2.80 -24.05
C TYR A 308 3.90 -1.85 -24.60
N ASN A 309 3.45 -0.71 -25.09
CA ASN A 309 4.30 0.46 -25.32
C ASN A 309 4.34 1.29 -24.04
N VAL A 310 5.54 1.76 -23.68
CA VAL A 310 5.79 2.42 -22.40
C VAL A 310 6.36 3.80 -22.66
N PHE A 311 5.66 4.81 -22.17
CA PHE A 311 6.15 6.18 -22.17
C PHE A 311 6.43 6.57 -20.73
N ILE A 312 7.64 7.05 -20.44
CA ILE A 312 8.06 7.42 -19.10
C ILE A 312 8.53 8.87 -19.11
N ARG A 313 8.05 9.65 -18.14
CA ARG A 313 8.62 10.97 -17.80
C ARG A 313 9.27 10.91 -16.44
N VAL A 314 10.55 11.29 -16.39
CA VAL A 314 11.37 11.22 -15.17
C VAL A 314 11.94 12.58 -14.84
N ARG A 315 11.97 12.93 -13.55
CA ARG A 315 12.56 14.18 -13.04
C ARG A 315 13.31 13.92 -11.72
N GLY A 316 14.44 14.60 -11.54
CA GLY A 316 15.25 14.58 -10.32
C GLY A 316 16.06 13.30 -10.11
N GLY A 317 16.91 13.30 -9.08
CA GLY A 317 17.80 12.18 -8.74
C GLY A 317 18.85 11.85 -9.82
N GLY A 318 19.61 10.77 -9.60
CA GLY A 318 20.58 10.25 -10.57
C GLY A 318 20.04 9.04 -11.37
N HIS A 319 20.76 8.60 -12.40
CA HIS A 319 20.33 7.56 -13.34
C HIS A 319 19.82 6.27 -12.68
N THR A 320 20.55 5.71 -11.71
CA THR A 320 20.15 4.49 -11.00
C THR A 320 18.84 4.66 -10.23
N GLY A 321 18.70 5.79 -9.52
CA GLY A 321 17.46 6.13 -8.81
C GLY A 321 16.30 6.38 -9.76
N GLN A 322 16.57 6.97 -10.93
CA GLN A 322 15.58 7.14 -11.99
C GLN A 322 15.12 5.79 -12.55
N ALA A 323 16.02 4.86 -12.84
CA ALA A 323 15.69 3.52 -13.33
C ALA A 323 14.79 2.73 -12.35
N GLU A 324 15.14 2.71 -11.06
CA GLU A 324 14.33 2.08 -10.01
C GLU A 324 12.97 2.80 -9.81
N ALA A 325 12.91 4.13 -9.98
CA ALA A 325 11.64 4.85 -9.96
C ALA A 325 10.75 4.47 -11.16
N CYS A 326 11.34 4.33 -12.35
CA CYS A 326 10.66 3.84 -13.55
C CYS A 326 10.13 2.42 -13.36
N GLN A 327 10.96 1.52 -12.82
CA GLN A 327 10.58 0.14 -12.50
C GLN A 327 9.31 0.08 -11.64
N LEU A 328 9.26 0.85 -10.55
CA LEU A 328 8.08 0.92 -9.68
C LEU A 328 6.85 1.51 -10.40
N ALA A 329 7.05 2.52 -11.25
CA ALA A 329 5.97 3.12 -12.03
C ALA A 329 5.38 2.10 -13.02
N VAL A 330 6.23 1.39 -13.76
CA VAL A 330 5.83 0.35 -14.72
C VAL A 330 5.13 -0.81 -14.02
N ALA A 331 5.67 -1.30 -12.90
CA ALA A 331 5.05 -2.39 -12.12
C ALA A 331 3.63 -2.03 -11.64
N ARG A 332 3.41 -0.79 -11.22
CA ARG A 332 2.09 -0.30 -10.79
C ARG A 332 1.11 -0.14 -11.96
N ALA A 333 1.59 0.32 -13.11
CA ALA A 333 0.76 0.40 -14.31
C ALA A 333 0.42 -0.99 -14.86
N LEU A 334 1.34 -1.96 -14.79
CA LEU A 334 1.06 -3.36 -15.12
C LEU A 334 0.03 -3.99 -14.18
N TYR A 335 0.13 -3.72 -12.88
CA TYR A 335 -0.88 -4.15 -11.90
C TYR A 335 -2.28 -3.63 -12.25
N ALA A 336 -2.35 -2.37 -12.70
CA ALA A 336 -3.59 -1.74 -13.12
C ALA A 336 -4.17 -2.37 -14.40
N ALA A 337 -3.30 -2.71 -15.36
CA ALA A 337 -3.69 -3.34 -16.62
C ALA A 337 -4.14 -4.79 -16.44
N ASN A 338 -3.47 -5.56 -15.57
CA ASN A 338 -3.78 -6.96 -15.35
C ASN A 338 -3.68 -7.36 -13.88
N ARG A 339 -4.85 -7.53 -13.25
CA ARG A 339 -4.95 -7.92 -11.84
C ARG A 339 -4.46 -9.36 -11.57
N LYS A 340 -4.44 -10.25 -12.58
CA LYS A 340 -3.94 -11.64 -12.44
C LYS A 340 -2.42 -11.68 -12.21
N ALA A 341 -1.67 -10.71 -12.75
CA ALA A 341 -0.22 -10.62 -12.57
C ALA A 341 0.20 -10.13 -11.17
N HIS A 342 -0.74 -9.70 -10.33
CA HIS A 342 -0.45 -9.11 -9.02
C HIS A 342 0.34 -10.03 -8.09
N ALA A 343 0.01 -11.32 -8.03
CA ALA A 343 0.68 -12.26 -7.12
C ALA A 343 2.18 -12.38 -7.45
N ALA A 344 2.52 -12.57 -8.73
CA ALA A 344 3.89 -12.67 -9.20
C ALA A 344 4.69 -11.37 -8.98
N VAL A 345 4.13 -10.22 -9.39
CA VAL A 345 4.80 -8.91 -9.25
C VAL A 345 4.99 -8.51 -7.78
N ARG A 346 4.04 -8.89 -6.91
CA ARG A 346 4.16 -8.66 -5.46
C ARG A 346 5.20 -9.57 -4.82
N ALA A 347 5.24 -10.85 -5.20
CA ALA A 347 6.25 -11.79 -4.71
C ALA A 347 7.67 -11.34 -5.09
N ALA A 348 7.84 -10.77 -6.29
CA ALA A 348 9.11 -10.18 -6.74
C ALA A 348 9.47 -8.83 -6.07
N GLY A 349 8.65 -8.30 -5.15
CA GLY A 349 8.95 -7.06 -4.41
C GLY A 349 8.76 -5.75 -5.18
N LEU A 350 8.21 -5.78 -6.40
CA LEU A 350 8.19 -4.63 -7.32
C LEU A 350 7.13 -3.57 -7.02
N LEU A 351 6.15 -3.89 -6.16
CA LEU A 351 5.10 -2.94 -5.76
C LEU A 351 5.48 -2.13 -4.51
N PHE A 352 6.55 -2.52 -3.82
CA PHE A 352 7.01 -1.84 -2.62
C PHE A 352 7.77 -0.56 -2.97
N THR A 353 7.54 0.52 -2.22
CA THR A 353 8.32 1.75 -2.37
C THR A 353 9.50 1.68 -1.43
N ASP A 354 10.72 1.64 -1.96
CA ASP A 354 11.91 1.61 -1.13
C ASP A 354 12.07 2.94 -0.36
N GLY A 355 11.98 2.84 0.98
CA GLY A 355 12.04 3.97 1.91
C GLY A 355 13.45 4.49 2.21
N ARG A 356 14.51 3.91 1.64
CA ARG A 356 15.89 4.39 1.83
C ARG A 356 16.04 5.81 1.30
N ARG A 357 16.49 6.71 2.17
CA ARG A 357 16.78 8.12 1.86
C ARG A 357 18.16 8.49 2.37
N VAL A 358 18.80 9.48 1.73
CA VAL A 358 20.06 10.05 2.21
C VAL A 358 19.81 10.70 3.58
N GLU A 359 20.52 10.22 4.59
CA GLU A 359 20.48 10.80 5.93
C GLU A 359 21.17 12.16 5.93
N ARG A 360 20.63 13.11 6.70
CA ARG A 360 21.27 14.43 6.88
C ARG A 360 22.59 14.31 7.64
N LYS A 361 23.49 15.29 7.45
CA LYS A 361 24.65 15.49 8.32
C LYS A 361 24.19 15.79 9.76
N LYS A 362 24.85 15.17 10.74
CA LYS A 362 24.64 15.45 12.17
C LYS A 362 25.71 16.43 12.66
N THR A 363 25.37 17.31 13.59
CA THR A 363 26.33 18.24 14.22
C THR A 363 27.42 17.44 14.94
N GLY A 364 28.66 17.95 14.92
CA GLY A 364 29.82 17.25 15.48
C GLY A 364 30.29 16.02 14.68
N LYS A 365 29.75 15.78 13.48
CA LYS A 365 30.17 14.67 12.61
C LYS A 365 30.50 15.15 11.20
N PRO A 366 31.55 14.61 10.54
CA PRO A 366 31.90 14.96 9.16
C PRO A 366 30.82 14.54 8.14
N LYS A 367 30.15 13.40 8.34
CA LYS A 367 29.02 12.90 7.49
C LYS A 367 27.85 12.47 8.37
N ALA A 368 26.83 11.82 7.80
CA ALA A 368 25.66 11.35 8.55
C ALA A 368 26.00 10.47 9.77
N ARG A 369 26.96 9.55 9.61
CA ARG A 369 27.38 8.60 10.66
C ARG A 369 28.88 8.61 10.99
N LYS A 370 29.73 8.90 10.00
CA LYS A 370 31.20 8.98 10.17
C LYS A 370 31.52 9.96 11.29
N SER A 371 32.25 9.50 12.30
CA SER A 371 32.80 10.31 13.39
C SER A 371 34.16 10.89 12.97
N TYR A 372 34.60 11.97 13.62
CA TYR A 372 36.03 12.30 13.62
C TYR A 372 36.79 11.24 14.41
N THR A 373 38.10 11.12 14.18
CA THR A 373 38.96 10.22 14.94
C THR A 373 38.91 10.61 16.42
N TRP A 374 38.59 9.65 17.29
CA TRP A 374 38.57 9.85 18.74
C TRP A 374 39.94 9.54 19.33
N VAL A 375 40.46 10.43 20.17
CA VAL A 375 41.76 10.26 20.85
C VAL A 375 41.49 10.06 22.35
N LYS A 376 41.95 8.94 22.91
CA LYS A 376 41.60 8.48 24.27
C LYS A 376 42.34 9.21 25.41
N ARG A 377 43.63 9.49 25.19
CA ARG A 377 44.68 9.96 26.13
C ARG A 377 44.49 9.60 27.60
#